data_AF-A0A2E5RCR8-F1
#
_entry.id   AF-A0A2E5RCR8-F1
#
_cell.length_a   1.000
_cell.length_b   1.000
_cell.length_c   1.000
_cell.angle_alpha   90.00
_cell.angle_beta   90.00
_cell.angle_gamma   90.00
#
_symmetry.space_group_name_H-M   'P 1'
#
loop_
_entity.id
_entity.type
_entity.pdbx_description
1 polymer ?
#
loop_
_entity_poly.entity_id
_entity_poly.type
_entity_poly.pdbx_seq_one_letter_code
_entity_poly.pdbx_strand_id
1 'polypeptide(L)'
;MLKNDGNGHRSGESDEGFVEEWRERIAALPDEQREMFEGGTLSQFFLRWPLTLSHPTFVGSFYGVLISLALLAPTLMEQTSVGESISDSTGTWAITSLSIILICGILGGFSAIMVAITKRMPLRLDQKRKFIFPIPFIGLILFTASILEPTLGIPEEIGWMLMIAPGPLYVHLSYAPRWRMLDRMARGLKPIEGPLEVGKKRDSDDEDLMAAIDEITDETSD
;
A
#
# COMPACT_ATOMS: atom_id res chain seq x y z
N MET A 1 -11.92 44.99 33.65
CA MET A 1 -10.47 45.18 33.91
C MET A 1 -10.10 44.14 34.97
N LEU A 2 -9.26 43.12 34.80
CA LEU A 2 -8.40 42.62 33.74
C LEU A 2 -8.22 41.10 34.01
N LYS A 3 -8.32 40.32 32.94
CA LYS A 3 -7.56 39.11 32.58
C LYS A 3 -6.70 38.43 33.67
N ASN A 4 -6.86 37.12 33.81
CA ASN A 4 -5.69 36.24 33.86
C ASN A 4 -5.98 34.95 33.10
N ASP A 5 -5.49 34.91 31.87
CA ASP A 5 -5.44 33.74 31.00
C ASP A 5 -4.11 33.03 31.25
N GLY A 6 -4.15 31.71 31.36
CA GLY A 6 -2.97 30.85 31.33
C GLY A 6 -3.31 29.53 32.01
N ASN A 7 -2.97 28.36 31.49
CA ASN A 7 -2.22 27.95 30.32
C ASN A 7 -2.36 26.43 30.32
N GLY A 8 -2.44 25.77 29.16
CA GLY A 8 -2.35 24.30 29.13
C GLY A 8 -3.07 23.63 27.98
N HIS A 9 -2.79 24.03 26.76
CA HIS A 9 -3.10 23.24 25.57
C HIS A 9 -2.34 21.90 25.65
N ARG A 10 -2.95 20.82 26.17
CA ARG A 10 -2.39 19.45 26.08
C ARG A 10 -2.86 18.81 24.79
N SER A 11 -2.14 19.11 23.70
CA SER A 11 -2.30 18.54 22.35
C SER A 11 -1.85 17.06 22.24
N GLY A 12 -1.90 16.29 23.33
CA GLY A 12 -1.33 14.93 23.38
C GLY A 12 -2.28 13.84 23.89
N GLU A 13 -3.43 14.19 24.48
CA GLU A 13 -4.35 13.21 25.11
C GLU A 13 -5.47 12.73 24.19
N SER A 14 -5.72 13.41 23.06
CA SER A 14 -6.82 13.07 22.16
C SER A 14 -6.53 11.87 21.26
N ASP A 15 -5.27 11.71 20.82
CA ASP A 15 -4.92 10.67 19.84
C ASP A 15 -4.79 9.29 20.49
N GLU A 16 -4.28 9.19 21.73
CA GLU A 16 -4.21 7.90 22.44
C GLU A 16 -5.59 7.38 22.84
N GLY A 17 -6.47 8.24 23.39
CA GLY A 17 -7.85 7.86 23.71
C GLY A 17 -8.67 7.49 22.47
N PHE A 18 -8.43 8.18 21.35
CA PHE A 18 -9.07 7.87 20.07
C PHE A 18 -8.58 6.53 19.49
N VAL A 19 -7.29 6.20 19.65
CA VAL A 19 -6.71 4.95 19.13
C VAL A 19 -7.27 3.71 19.83
N GLU A 20 -7.49 3.78 21.14
CA GLU A 20 -8.05 2.66 21.90
C GLU A 20 -9.52 2.41 21.52
N GLU A 21 -10.29 3.49 21.33
CA GLU A 21 -11.73 3.43 21.08
C GLU A 21 -12.11 2.74 19.76
N TRP A 22 -11.39 3.01 18.65
CA TRP A 22 -11.69 2.34 17.37
C TRP A 22 -11.21 0.88 17.34
N ARG A 23 -10.13 0.55 18.06
CA ARG A 23 -9.64 -0.83 18.16
C ARG A 23 -10.60 -1.71 18.94
N GLU A 24 -11.13 -1.22 20.06
CA GLU A 24 -12.16 -1.92 20.83
C GLU A 24 -13.42 -2.17 20.00
N ARG A 25 -13.83 -1.18 19.19
CA ARG A 25 -14.97 -1.32 18.27
C ARG A 25 -14.75 -2.39 17.20
N ILE A 26 -13.52 -2.57 16.71
CA ILE A 26 -13.18 -3.66 15.77
C ILE A 26 -13.11 -5.00 16.47
N ALA A 27 -12.55 -5.05 17.68
CA ALA A 27 -12.50 -6.27 18.48
C ALA A 27 -13.90 -6.80 18.85
N ALA A 28 -14.90 -5.92 18.89
CA ALA A 28 -16.30 -6.27 19.11
C ALA A 28 -17.05 -6.77 17.87
N LEU A 29 -16.45 -6.73 16.67
CA LEU A 29 -17.07 -7.23 15.44
C LEU A 29 -16.90 -8.76 15.30
N PRO A 30 -17.82 -9.47 14.62
CA PRO A 30 -17.67 -10.88 14.28
C PRO A 30 -16.37 -11.15 13.51
N ASP A 31 -15.76 -12.33 13.70
CA ASP A 31 -14.43 -12.68 13.17
C ASP A 31 -14.32 -12.49 11.65
N GLU A 32 -15.37 -12.82 10.88
CA GLU A 32 -15.41 -12.63 9.43
C GLU A 32 -15.33 -11.14 9.01
N GLN A 33 -15.96 -10.26 9.79
CA GLN A 33 -15.90 -8.82 9.55
C GLN A 33 -14.55 -8.27 9.99
N ARG A 34 -14.00 -8.77 11.09
CA ARG A 34 -12.69 -8.38 11.63
C ARG A 34 -11.55 -8.67 10.63
N GLU A 35 -11.58 -9.82 9.98
CA GLU A 35 -10.59 -10.20 8.97
C GLU A 35 -10.58 -9.25 7.75
N MET A 36 -11.73 -8.67 7.39
CA MET A 36 -11.84 -7.65 6.34
C MET A 36 -11.09 -6.35 6.71
N PHE A 37 -11.07 -5.98 8.00
CA PHE A 37 -10.41 -4.78 8.49
C PHE A 37 -8.93 -4.98 8.78
N GLU A 38 -8.57 -6.14 9.35
CA GLU A 38 -7.18 -6.47 9.69
C GLU A 38 -6.33 -6.71 8.43
N GLY A 39 -6.93 -7.22 7.35
CA GLY A 39 -6.23 -7.42 6.08
C GLY A 39 -5.03 -8.36 6.22
N GLY A 40 -3.97 -8.16 5.42
CA GLY A 40 -2.74 -8.94 5.58
C GLY A 40 -1.68 -8.22 6.42
N THR A 41 -0.60 -8.92 6.75
CA THR A 41 0.48 -8.50 7.68
C THR A 41 1.00 -7.08 7.47
N LEU A 42 1.13 -6.63 6.22
CA LEU A 42 1.62 -5.28 5.89
C LEU A 42 0.62 -4.17 6.22
N SER A 43 -0.68 -4.43 6.07
CA SER A 43 -1.72 -3.50 6.52
C SER A 43 -1.75 -3.46 8.05
N GLN A 44 -1.69 -4.61 8.72
CA GLN A 44 -1.62 -4.67 10.19
C GLN A 44 -0.42 -3.90 10.76
N PHE A 45 0.73 -3.92 10.08
CA PHE A 45 1.91 -3.16 10.49
C PHE A 45 1.64 -1.65 10.54
N PHE A 46 1.08 -1.06 9.48
CA PHE A 46 0.74 0.36 9.45
C PHE A 46 -0.46 0.70 10.34
N LEU A 47 -1.39 -0.24 10.52
CA LEU A 47 -2.53 -0.08 11.41
C LEU A 47 -2.17 -0.23 12.89
N ARG A 48 -0.91 -0.52 13.22
CA ARG A 48 -0.40 -0.47 14.59
C ARG A 48 -0.12 0.97 15.05
N TRP A 49 0.00 1.90 14.10
CA TRP A 49 0.22 3.33 14.33
C TRP A 49 -1.12 4.08 14.41
N PRO A 50 -1.17 5.30 14.99
CA PRO A 50 -2.38 6.11 15.00
C PRO A 50 -2.87 6.37 13.56
N LEU A 51 -4.18 6.48 13.39
CA LEU A 51 -4.84 6.54 12.07
C LEU A 51 -4.32 7.68 11.18
N THR A 52 -3.87 8.77 11.80
CA THR A 52 -3.24 9.94 11.16
C THR A 52 -1.91 9.59 10.48
N LEU A 53 -1.06 8.79 11.13
CA LEU A 53 0.21 8.32 10.58
C LEU A 53 0.03 7.18 9.56
N SER A 54 -1.08 6.44 9.66
CA SER A 54 -1.43 5.38 8.71
C SER A 54 -2.07 5.91 7.41
N HIS A 55 -2.09 7.24 7.17
CA HIS A 55 -2.72 7.82 5.97
C HIS A 55 -2.11 7.24 4.68
N PRO A 56 -2.92 7.00 3.62
CA PRO A 56 -2.43 6.44 2.34
C PRO A 56 -1.25 7.18 1.72
N THR A 57 -1.15 8.50 1.95
CA THR A 57 0.02 9.32 1.60
C THR A 57 1.31 8.82 2.24
N PHE A 58 1.32 8.56 3.56
CA PHE A 58 2.51 8.10 4.26
C PHE A 58 2.93 6.70 3.83
N VAL A 59 1.96 5.80 3.58
CA VAL A 59 2.25 4.46 3.07
C VAL A 59 2.85 4.53 1.65
N GLY A 60 2.33 5.40 0.80
CA GLY A 60 2.92 5.69 -0.51
C GLY A 60 4.34 6.24 -0.40
N SER A 61 4.57 7.24 0.46
CA SER A 61 5.90 7.81 0.69
C SER A 61 6.90 6.79 1.25
N PHE A 62 6.47 5.93 2.18
CA PHE A 62 7.32 4.86 2.72
C PHE A 62 7.74 3.87 1.63
N TYR A 63 6.82 3.53 0.72
CA TYR A 63 7.17 2.74 -0.44
C TYR A 63 8.23 3.42 -1.32
N GLY A 64 8.10 4.74 -1.52
CA GLY A 64 9.11 5.54 -2.22
C GLY A 64 10.48 5.46 -1.54
N VAL A 65 10.54 5.52 -0.20
CA VAL A 65 11.79 5.35 0.57
C VAL A 65 12.45 4.00 0.30
N LEU A 66 11.68 2.92 0.24
CA LEU A 66 12.22 1.58 -0.04
C LEU A 66 12.84 1.50 -1.44
N ILE A 67 12.18 2.09 -2.45
CA ILE A 67 12.74 2.18 -3.80
C ILE A 67 14.02 3.01 -3.80
N SER A 68 13.99 4.18 -3.17
CA SER A 68 15.14 5.08 -3.06
C SER A 68 16.36 4.37 -2.44
N LEU A 69 16.15 3.57 -1.40
CA LEU A 69 17.20 2.77 -0.79
C LEU A 69 17.77 1.72 -1.76
N ALA A 70 16.90 1.04 -2.51
CA ALA A 70 17.31 0.05 -3.50
C ALA A 70 18.08 0.68 -4.68
N LEU A 71 17.73 1.92 -5.07
CA LEU A 71 18.37 2.65 -6.14
C LEU A 71 19.73 3.25 -5.76
N LEU A 72 20.11 3.27 -4.49
CA LEU A 72 21.40 3.81 -4.06
C LEU A 72 22.57 3.12 -4.79
N ALA A 73 22.54 1.79 -4.89
CA ALA A 73 23.61 1.05 -5.56
C ALA A 73 23.73 1.36 -7.06
N PRO A 74 22.68 1.20 -7.89
CA PRO A 74 22.80 1.45 -9.33
C PRO A 74 23.11 2.92 -9.66
N THR A 75 22.53 3.87 -8.92
CA THR A 75 22.80 5.31 -9.14
C THR A 75 24.25 5.68 -8.83
N LEU A 76 24.83 5.16 -7.74
CA LEU A 76 26.24 5.40 -7.44
C LEU A 76 27.18 4.77 -8.49
N MET A 77 26.84 3.58 -9.00
CA MET A 77 27.64 2.91 -10.03
C MET A 77 27.65 3.71 -11.34
N GLU A 78 26.49 4.18 -11.78
CA GLU A 78 26.35 5.00 -12.99
C GLU A 78 27.21 6.28 -12.88
N GLN A 79 27.07 7.02 -11.78
CA GLN A 79 27.77 8.30 -11.61
C GLN A 79 29.29 8.13 -11.45
N THR A 80 29.73 7.05 -10.78
CA THR A 80 31.16 6.73 -10.69
C THR A 80 31.73 6.35 -12.06
N SER A 81 30.95 5.68 -12.92
CA SER A 81 31.38 5.31 -14.28
C SER A 81 31.55 6.53 -15.20
N VAL A 82 30.80 7.60 -14.93
CA VAL A 82 30.89 8.90 -15.64
C VAL A 82 32.02 9.78 -15.09
N GLY A 83 32.66 9.38 -13.98
CA GLY A 83 33.79 10.09 -13.37
C GLY A 83 33.39 11.20 -12.41
N GLU A 84 32.15 11.21 -11.92
CA GLU A 84 31.70 12.16 -10.89
C GLU A 84 32.27 11.84 -9.50
N SER A 85 32.34 12.88 -8.66
CA SER A 85 32.71 12.75 -7.26
C SER A 85 31.58 12.07 -6.46
N ILE A 86 31.96 11.27 -5.45
CA ILE A 86 31.01 10.60 -4.54
C ILE A 86 30.03 11.59 -3.88
N SER A 87 30.50 12.81 -3.59
CA SER A 87 29.66 13.87 -3.02
C SER A 87 28.52 14.26 -3.96
N ASP A 88 28.83 14.43 -5.24
CA ASP A 88 27.87 14.87 -6.26
C ASP A 88 26.89 13.73 -6.58
N SER A 89 27.39 12.49 -6.67
CA SER A 89 26.55 11.30 -6.84
C SER A 89 25.54 11.11 -5.70
N THR A 90 25.95 11.39 -4.46
CA THR A 90 25.05 11.33 -3.30
C THR A 90 23.99 12.42 -3.36
N GLY A 91 24.34 13.62 -3.84
CA GLY A 91 23.40 14.71 -4.08
C GLY A 91 22.34 14.36 -5.12
N THR A 92 22.77 13.80 -6.26
CA THR A 92 21.88 13.34 -7.33
C THR A 92 20.93 12.25 -6.82
N TRP A 93 21.45 11.24 -6.11
CA TRP A 93 20.61 10.21 -5.48
C TRP A 93 19.61 10.81 -4.50
N ALA A 94 20.01 11.78 -3.68
CA ALA A 94 19.12 12.40 -2.70
C ALA A 94 17.95 13.15 -3.36
N ILE A 95 18.21 13.89 -4.45
CA ILE A 95 17.17 14.61 -5.20
C ILE A 95 16.21 13.63 -5.88
N THR A 96 16.75 12.58 -6.52
CA THR A 96 15.96 11.52 -7.14
C THR A 96 15.10 10.81 -6.09
N SER A 97 15.67 10.50 -4.94
CA SER A 97 14.97 9.86 -3.83
C SER A 97 13.82 10.71 -3.31
N LEU A 98 14.07 12.00 -3.08
CA LEU A 98 13.05 12.94 -2.62
C LEU A 98 11.89 13.03 -3.63
N SER A 99 12.20 13.03 -4.93
CA SER A 99 11.21 13.07 -6.00
C SER A 99 10.32 11.82 -6.02
N ILE A 100 10.92 10.64 -5.88
CA ILE A 100 10.18 9.37 -5.82
C ILE A 100 9.25 9.32 -4.60
N ILE A 101 9.76 9.71 -3.43
CA ILE A 101 8.99 9.76 -2.17
C ILE A 101 7.80 10.71 -2.32
N LEU A 102 8.02 11.87 -2.94
CA LEU A 102 6.99 12.87 -3.17
C LEU A 102 5.92 12.36 -4.14
N ILE A 103 6.31 11.80 -5.29
CA ILE A 103 5.38 11.24 -6.28
C ILE A 103 4.56 10.11 -5.66
N CYS A 104 5.19 9.15 -4.99
CA CYS A 104 4.48 8.03 -4.36
C CYS A 104 3.54 8.51 -3.25
N GLY A 105 3.94 9.53 -2.49
CA GLY A 105 3.08 10.17 -1.48
C GLY A 105 1.87 10.86 -2.09
N ILE A 106 2.06 11.66 -3.15
CA ILE A 106 0.98 12.34 -3.87
C ILE A 106 0.00 11.33 -4.45
N LEU A 107 0.49 10.26 -5.09
CA LEU A 107 -0.37 9.20 -5.63
C LEU A 107 -1.14 8.47 -4.51
N GLY A 108 -0.52 8.24 -3.36
CA GLY A 108 -1.19 7.70 -2.18
C GLY A 108 -2.31 8.61 -1.68
N GLY A 109 -2.06 9.91 -1.59
CA GLY A 109 -3.07 10.91 -1.21
C GLY A 109 -4.22 11.01 -2.22
N PHE A 110 -3.90 11.07 -3.51
CA PHE A 110 -4.89 11.07 -4.59
C PHE A 110 -5.79 9.82 -4.53
N SER A 111 -5.20 8.68 -4.20
CA SER A 111 -5.94 7.44 -4.01
C SER A 111 -6.93 7.51 -2.86
N ALA A 112 -6.56 8.12 -1.73
CA ALA A 112 -7.46 8.35 -0.61
C ALA A 112 -8.67 9.20 -1.01
N ILE A 113 -8.44 10.28 -1.76
CA ILE A 113 -9.49 11.19 -2.25
C ILE A 113 -10.43 10.44 -3.21
N MET A 114 -9.87 9.73 -4.20
CA MET A 114 -10.66 8.98 -5.18
C MET A 114 -11.55 7.92 -4.52
N VAL A 115 -11.04 7.25 -3.50
CA VAL A 115 -11.79 6.23 -2.75
C VAL A 115 -12.83 6.87 -1.83
N ALA A 116 -12.57 8.04 -1.26
CA ALA A 116 -13.57 8.80 -0.52
C ALA A 116 -14.79 9.15 -1.38
N ILE A 117 -14.56 9.48 -2.66
CA ILE A 117 -15.62 9.77 -3.64
C ILE A 117 -16.32 8.48 -4.07
N THR A 118 -15.55 7.45 -4.45
CA THR A 118 -16.13 6.26 -5.10
C THR A 118 -16.70 5.23 -4.12
N LYS A 119 -16.38 5.33 -2.81
CA LYS A 119 -16.87 4.45 -1.74
C LYS A 119 -16.64 2.95 -1.99
N ARG A 120 -15.62 2.59 -2.80
CA ARG A 120 -15.33 1.20 -3.18
C ARG A 120 -14.99 0.34 -1.96
N MET A 121 -15.29 -0.96 -2.09
CA MET A 121 -14.90 -2.01 -1.15
C MET A 121 -13.41 -2.36 -1.34
N PRO A 122 -12.69 -2.74 -0.27
CA PRO A 122 -11.29 -3.12 -0.36
C PRO A 122 -11.14 -4.42 -1.18
N LEU A 123 -10.32 -4.38 -2.23
CA LEU A 123 -9.96 -5.60 -2.94
C LEU A 123 -9.03 -6.45 -2.05
N ARG A 124 -9.44 -7.69 -1.78
CA ARG A 124 -8.58 -8.72 -1.19
C ARG A 124 -7.51 -9.07 -2.25
N LEU A 125 -6.27 -8.70 -1.96
CA LEU A 125 -5.09 -8.96 -2.81
C LEU A 125 -4.30 -10.19 -2.33
N ASP A 126 -4.85 -10.99 -1.42
CA ASP A 126 -4.28 -12.25 -0.94
C ASP A 126 -3.75 -13.15 -2.06
N GLN A 127 -4.54 -13.44 -3.09
CA GLN A 127 -4.06 -14.26 -4.22
C GLN A 127 -3.14 -13.51 -5.20
N LYS A 128 -3.35 -12.21 -5.41
CA LYS A 128 -2.56 -11.40 -6.38
C LYS A 128 -1.21 -10.92 -5.85
N ARG A 129 -0.99 -10.96 -4.53
CA ARG A 129 0.26 -10.53 -3.88
C ARG A 129 1.48 -11.29 -4.36
N LYS A 130 1.35 -12.58 -4.65
CA LYS A 130 2.44 -13.43 -5.16
C LYS A 130 3.01 -12.91 -6.49
N PHE A 131 2.19 -12.27 -7.31
CA PHE A 131 2.61 -11.70 -8.59
C PHE A 131 3.05 -10.24 -8.48
N ILE A 132 2.47 -9.46 -7.59
CA ILE A 132 2.80 -8.03 -7.44
C ILE A 132 4.13 -7.84 -6.70
N PHE A 133 4.46 -8.72 -5.75
CA PHE A 133 5.68 -8.65 -4.95
C PHE A 133 7.00 -8.73 -5.75
N PRO A 134 7.16 -9.62 -6.75
CA PRO A 134 8.42 -9.68 -7.51
C PRO A 134 8.61 -8.52 -8.50
N ILE A 135 7.55 -7.80 -8.90
CA ILE A 135 7.60 -6.74 -9.92
C ILE A 135 8.66 -5.67 -9.64
N PRO A 136 8.76 -5.07 -8.43
CA PRO A 136 9.78 -4.05 -8.17
C PRO A 136 11.21 -4.60 -8.28
N PHE A 137 11.43 -5.88 -7.95
CA PHE A 137 12.75 -6.51 -8.11
C PHE A 137 13.08 -6.74 -9.58
N ILE A 138 12.10 -7.15 -10.39
CA ILE A 138 12.26 -7.25 -11.84
C ILE A 138 12.57 -5.87 -12.43
N GLY A 139 11.87 -4.83 -11.98
CA GLY A 139 12.13 -3.44 -12.38
C GLY A 139 13.54 -3.00 -12.04
N LEU A 140 14.03 -3.31 -10.84
CA LEU A 140 15.40 -3.00 -10.40
C LEU A 140 16.46 -3.72 -11.26
N ILE A 141 16.23 -4.99 -11.58
CA ILE A 141 17.15 -5.77 -12.44
C ILE A 141 17.19 -5.16 -13.84
N LEU A 142 16.04 -4.85 -14.43
CA LEU A 142 15.97 -4.24 -15.76
C LEU A 142 16.62 -2.86 -15.79
N PHE A 143 16.38 -2.04 -14.77
CA PHE A 143 16.99 -0.73 -14.61
C PHE A 143 18.52 -0.82 -14.47
N THR A 144 19.00 -1.76 -13.66
CA THR A 144 20.45 -1.96 -13.49
C THR A 144 21.07 -2.50 -14.77
N ALA A 145 20.38 -3.41 -15.47
CA ALA A 145 20.84 -3.95 -16.75
C ALA A 145 20.90 -2.88 -17.86
N SER A 146 19.92 -1.96 -17.91
CA SER A 146 19.96 -0.86 -18.89
C SER A 146 21.12 0.11 -18.65
N ILE A 147 21.53 0.31 -17.39
CA ILE A 147 22.72 1.09 -17.03
C ILE A 147 24.00 0.35 -17.41
N LEU A 148 24.11 -0.94 -17.06
CA LEU A 148 25.34 -1.71 -17.25
C LEU A 148 25.62 -2.07 -18.70
N GLU A 149 24.57 -2.39 -19.46
CA GLU A 149 24.70 -2.84 -20.85
C GLU A 149 23.69 -2.09 -21.74
N PRO A 150 23.99 -0.85 -22.13
CA PRO A 150 23.11 -0.03 -22.97
C PRO A 150 22.85 -0.67 -24.35
N THR A 151 23.73 -1.56 -24.79
CA THR A 151 23.64 -2.24 -26.09
C THR A 151 22.48 -3.24 -26.17
N LEU A 152 21.92 -3.65 -25.03
CA LEU A 152 20.73 -4.53 -24.98
C LEU A 152 19.45 -3.83 -25.46
N GLY A 153 19.45 -2.50 -25.59
CA GLY A 153 18.29 -1.74 -26.07
C GLY A 153 17.07 -1.82 -25.15
N ILE A 154 17.28 -2.16 -23.87
CA ILE A 154 16.22 -2.19 -22.85
C ILE A 154 15.92 -0.74 -22.44
N PRO A 155 14.68 -0.25 -22.63
CA PRO A 155 14.32 1.09 -22.19
C PRO A 155 14.34 1.18 -20.65
N GLU A 156 15.05 2.19 -20.12
CA GLU A 156 15.16 2.47 -18.68
C GLU A 156 13.79 2.73 -18.04
N GLU A 157 12.87 3.30 -18.82
CA GLU A 157 11.51 3.66 -18.40
C GLU A 157 10.70 2.44 -17.95
N ILE A 158 10.98 1.26 -18.52
CA ILE A 158 10.34 0.01 -18.11
C ILE A 158 10.80 -0.34 -16.68
N GLY A 159 12.09 -0.21 -16.39
CA GLY A 159 12.62 -0.39 -15.04
C GLY A 159 11.95 0.53 -14.04
N TRP A 160 11.89 1.83 -14.35
CA TRP A 160 11.20 2.84 -13.52
C TRP A 160 9.72 2.50 -13.28
N MET A 161 9.00 2.14 -14.34
CA MET A 161 7.58 1.81 -14.25
C MET A 161 7.35 0.59 -13.36
N LEU A 162 8.11 -0.49 -13.54
CA LEU A 162 7.96 -1.71 -12.74
C LEU A 162 8.36 -1.48 -11.28
N MET A 163 9.34 -0.62 -11.00
CA MET A 163 9.68 -0.24 -9.62
C MET A 163 8.57 0.59 -8.98
N ILE A 164 8.12 1.66 -9.63
CA ILE A 164 7.22 2.63 -9.01
C ILE A 164 5.77 2.13 -8.97
N ALA A 165 5.23 1.59 -10.06
CA ALA A 165 3.81 1.30 -10.21
C ALA A 165 3.17 0.40 -9.11
N PRO A 166 3.80 -0.69 -8.64
CA PRO A 166 3.12 -1.62 -7.74
C PRO A 166 2.78 -1.01 -6.36
N GLY A 167 3.53 -0.02 -5.87
CA GLY A 167 3.26 0.64 -4.60
C GLY A 167 1.98 1.48 -4.61
N PRO A 168 1.89 2.54 -5.43
CA PRO A 168 0.67 3.32 -5.61
C PRO A 168 -0.54 2.45 -5.99
N LEU A 169 -0.34 1.42 -6.82
CA LEU A 169 -1.40 0.49 -7.20
C LEU A 169 -1.93 -0.29 -5.99
N TYR A 170 -1.04 -0.80 -5.13
CA TYR A 170 -1.42 -1.44 -3.87
C TYR A 170 -2.18 -0.48 -2.96
N VAL A 171 -1.69 0.76 -2.84
CA VAL A 171 -2.32 1.79 -2.02
C VAL A 171 -3.73 2.10 -2.52
N HIS A 172 -3.88 2.26 -3.84
CA HIS A 172 -5.14 2.59 -4.48
C HIS A 172 -6.19 1.49 -4.37
N LEU A 173 -5.81 0.25 -4.68
CA LEU A 173 -6.76 -0.87 -4.79
C LEU A 173 -7.08 -1.52 -3.44
N SER A 174 -6.12 -1.56 -2.52
CA SER A 174 -6.23 -2.33 -1.29
C SER A 174 -6.25 -1.46 -0.05
N TYR A 175 -5.28 -0.55 0.09
CA TYR A 175 -5.03 0.11 1.35
C TYR A 175 -5.98 1.30 1.62
N ALA A 176 -6.14 2.21 0.64
CA ALA A 176 -6.98 3.39 0.78
C ALA A 176 -8.46 3.06 1.11
N PRO A 177 -9.09 2.04 0.50
CA PRO A 177 -10.44 1.60 0.90
C PRO A 177 -10.51 1.11 2.34
N ARG A 178 -9.51 0.35 2.82
CA ARG A 178 -9.47 -0.10 4.22
C ARG A 178 -9.31 1.07 5.17
N TRP A 179 -8.35 1.95 4.90
CA TRP A 179 -8.10 3.14 5.73
C TRP A 179 -9.36 4.00 5.86
N ARG A 180 -10.10 4.23 4.76
CA ARG A 180 -11.38 4.95 4.80
C ARG A 180 -12.39 4.30 5.75
N MET A 181 -12.53 2.98 5.71
CA MET A 181 -13.49 2.29 6.57
C MET A 181 -13.09 2.40 8.05
N LEU A 182 -11.79 2.33 8.35
CA LEU A 182 -11.24 2.49 9.68
C LEU A 182 -11.42 3.93 10.20
N ASP A 183 -11.11 4.94 9.39
CA ASP A 183 -11.34 6.37 9.73
C ASP A 183 -12.82 6.64 10.05
N ARG A 184 -13.75 6.02 9.31
CA ARG A 184 -15.19 6.13 9.61
C ARG A 184 -15.55 5.49 10.96
N MET A 185 -15.06 4.29 11.25
CA MET A 185 -15.34 3.62 12.52
C MET A 185 -14.76 4.41 13.70
N ALA A 186 -13.59 5.00 13.51
CA ALA A 186 -12.95 5.83 14.52
C ALA A 186 -13.76 7.12 14.80
N ARG A 187 -14.45 7.67 13.79
CA ARG A 187 -15.43 8.76 13.96
C ARG A 187 -16.78 8.31 14.50
N GLY A 188 -16.93 7.04 14.86
CA GLY A 188 -18.19 6.44 15.31
C GLY A 188 -19.28 6.31 14.25
N LEU A 189 -18.91 6.40 12.97
CA LEU A 189 -19.80 6.22 11.83
C LEU A 189 -19.84 4.76 11.39
N LYS A 190 -20.94 4.36 10.74
CA LYS A 190 -21.01 3.03 10.10
C LYS A 190 -19.90 2.90 9.03
N PRO A 191 -19.13 1.80 9.00
CA PRO A 191 -18.02 1.63 8.04
C PRO A 191 -18.50 1.68 6.58
N ILE A 192 -19.71 1.17 6.30
CA ILE A 192 -20.34 1.15 4.98
C ILE A 192 -21.72 1.84 5.04
N GLU A 193 -22.07 2.55 3.98
CA GLU A 193 -23.45 3.03 3.75
C GLU A 193 -24.22 1.94 3.01
N GLY A 194 -24.90 1.06 3.75
CA GLY A 194 -25.67 -0.07 3.21
C GLY A 194 -25.57 -1.32 4.07
N PRO A 195 -26.34 -2.38 3.77
CA PRO A 195 -26.15 -3.70 4.38
C PRO A 195 -24.72 -4.18 4.13
N LEU A 196 -24.08 -4.75 5.15
CA LEU A 196 -22.81 -5.45 5.00
C LEU A 196 -23.07 -6.73 4.19
N GLU A 197 -23.05 -6.63 2.87
CA GLU A 197 -22.71 -7.81 2.05
C GLU A 197 -21.23 -8.05 2.27
N VAL A 198 -20.92 -8.76 3.35
CA VAL A 198 -19.64 -9.45 3.54
C VAL A 198 -19.43 -10.20 2.25
N GLY A 199 -18.44 -9.77 1.47
CA GLY A 199 -18.29 -10.17 0.08
C GLY A 199 -18.52 -11.67 -0.03
N LYS A 200 -19.52 -12.06 -0.84
CA LYS A 200 -19.86 -13.45 -1.13
C LYS A 200 -18.56 -14.23 -1.10
N LYS A 201 -18.40 -15.09 -0.09
CA LYS A 201 -17.32 -16.06 -0.05
C LYS A 201 -17.33 -16.65 -1.45
N ARG A 202 -16.24 -16.48 -2.19
CA ARG A 202 -16.12 -17.13 -3.49
C ARG A 202 -15.86 -18.61 -3.19
N ASP A 203 -16.84 -19.26 -2.57
CA ASP A 203 -17.16 -20.65 -2.85
C ASP A 203 -17.57 -20.57 -4.34
N SER A 204 -16.69 -20.91 -5.29
CA SER A 204 -16.76 -22.25 -5.89
C SER A 204 -15.78 -22.40 -7.07
N ASP A 205 -14.62 -21.73 -7.13
CA ASP A 205 -13.64 -22.13 -8.17
C ASP A 205 -13.18 -23.59 -7.90
N ASP A 206 -13.21 -24.05 -6.64
CA ASP A 206 -13.00 -25.45 -6.25
C ASP A 206 -14.28 -26.30 -6.37
N GLU A 207 -15.48 -25.74 -6.24
CA GLU A 207 -16.76 -26.48 -6.34
C GLU A 207 -17.12 -26.77 -7.80
N ASP A 208 -16.90 -25.79 -8.70
CA ASP A 208 -17.07 -25.96 -10.15
C ASP A 208 -15.99 -26.90 -10.73
N LEU A 209 -14.75 -26.85 -10.21
CA LEU A 209 -13.68 -27.76 -10.62
C LEU A 209 -13.93 -29.19 -10.12
N MET A 210 -14.40 -29.35 -8.88
CA MET A 210 -14.75 -30.67 -8.33
C MET A 210 -16.00 -31.24 -9.02
N ALA A 211 -16.99 -30.40 -9.35
CA ALA A 211 -18.15 -30.82 -10.15
C ALA A 211 -17.75 -31.24 -11.57
N ALA A 212 -16.80 -30.54 -12.21
CA ALA A 212 -16.26 -30.92 -13.52
C ALA A 212 -15.42 -32.21 -13.46
N ILE A 213 -14.71 -32.45 -12.34
CA ILE A 213 -13.96 -33.69 -12.13
C ILE A 213 -14.90 -34.88 -11.89
N ASP A 214 -15.99 -34.70 -11.13
CA ASP A 214 -17.01 -35.72 -10.91
C ASP A 214 -17.74 -36.06 -12.22
N GLU A 215 -18.06 -35.07 -13.07
CA GLU A 215 -18.67 -35.31 -14.39
C GLU A 215 -17.77 -36.12 -15.33
N ILE A 216 -16.46 -35.88 -15.32
CA ILE A 216 -15.49 -36.63 -16.16
C ILE A 216 -15.25 -38.06 -15.62
N THR A 217 -15.34 -38.26 -14.30
CA THR A 217 -15.13 -39.60 -13.69
C THR A 217 -16.34 -40.52 -13.86
N ASP A 218 -17.55 -39.97 -13.93
CA ASP A 218 -18.75 -40.75 -14.28
C ASP A 218 -18.78 -41.15 -15.77
N GLU A 219 -18.30 -40.30 -16.70
CA GLU A 219 -18.22 -40.67 -18.13
C GLU A 219 -17.19 -41.75 -18.47
N THR A 220 -16.22 -42.02 -17.57
CA THR A 220 -15.15 -43.00 -17.80
C THR A 220 -15.40 -44.35 -17.12
N SER A 221 -16.59 -44.53 -16.51
CA SER A 221 -16.96 -45.71 -15.72
C SER A 221 -17.97 -46.66 -16.41
N ASP A 222 -18.36 -46.38 -17.66
CA ASP A 222 -19.10 -47.28 -18.57
C ASP A 222 -18.17 -47.88 -19.65
#